data_AF-A0A2Z5EMZ8-F1
#
_entry.id   AF-A0A2Z5EMZ8-F1
#
_cell.length_a   1.000
_cell.length_b   1.000
_cell.length_c   1.000
_cell.angle_alpha   90.00
_cell.angle_beta   90.00
_cell.angle_gamma   90.00
#
_symmetry.space_group_name_H-M   'P 1'
#
loop_
_entity.id
_entity.type
_entity.pdbx_description
1 polymer ?
#
loop_
_entity_poly.entity_id
_entity_poly.type
_entity_poly.pdbx_seq_one_letter_code
_entity_poly.pdbx_strand_id
1 'polypeptide(L)'
;ARNKGIIPQDYPAPFANTPSFNGSHIHGYDAMLLSILQTLTEGKSVEGRCTGRLNLIAGCDFNTGNYREYAHILKEFGIPFTILADIAESFDSPCDGSYHVYPGGTKLDDAADSINGKATIS
;
A
#
# COMPACT_ATOMS: atom_id res chain seq x y z
N ALA A 1 14.30 9.51 -16.67
CA ALA A 1 13.25 8.94 -17.52
C ALA A 1 12.25 10.00 -17.99
N ARG A 2 11.60 10.74 -17.07
CA ARG A 2 10.60 11.79 -17.38
C ARG A 2 11.09 12.87 -18.36
N ASN A 3 12.22 13.54 -18.09
CA ASN A 3 12.75 14.60 -18.97
C ASN A 3 13.06 14.13 -20.40
N LYS A 4 13.29 12.82 -20.58
CA LYS A 4 13.57 12.20 -21.88
C LYS A 4 12.31 11.62 -22.53
N GLY A 5 11.13 11.80 -21.93
CA GLY A 5 9.86 11.27 -22.45
C GLY A 5 9.71 9.75 -22.42
N ILE A 6 10.52 9.03 -21.64
CA ILE A 6 10.48 7.55 -21.57
C ILE A 6 9.24 7.06 -20.80
N ILE A 7 8.78 7.86 -19.84
CA ILE A 7 7.55 7.61 -19.07
C ILE A 7 6.69 8.88 -19.07
N PRO A 8 5.35 8.77 -18.99
CA PRO A 8 4.47 9.93 -18.82
C PRO A 8 4.83 10.78 -17.60
N GLN A 9 4.53 12.08 -17.65
CA GLN A 9 4.91 13.01 -16.58
C GLN A 9 4.15 12.74 -15.28
N ASP A 10 2.91 12.28 -15.39
CA ASP A 10 1.97 11.97 -14.31
C ASP A 10 2.05 10.51 -13.84
N TYR A 11 2.80 9.64 -14.53
CA TYR A 11 2.94 8.24 -14.13
C TYR A 11 3.63 8.13 -12.76
N PRO A 12 3.01 7.54 -11.72
CA PRO A 12 3.64 7.41 -10.42
C PRO A 12 4.84 6.46 -10.50
N ALA A 13 6.03 6.95 -10.11
CA ALA A 13 7.27 6.18 -10.14
C ALA A 13 8.07 6.39 -8.84
N PRO A 14 7.57 5.86 -7.71
CA PRO A 14 8.27 5.94 -6.42
C PRO A 14 9.58 5.14 -6.48
N PHE A 15 10.57 5.55 -5.68
CA PHE A 15 11.86 4.86 -5.57
C PHE A 15 12.45 4.99 -4.17
N ALA A 16 13.16 3.96 -3.73
CA ALA A 16 13.89 3.97 -2.46
C ALA A 16 15.27 3.35 -2.64
N ASN A 17 16.27 3.87 -1.91
CA ASN A 17 17.59 3.24 -1.84
C ASN A 17 17.55 2.12 -0.80
N THR A 18 17.71 0.87 -1.23
CA THR A 18 17.64 -0.32 -0.36
C THR A 18 18.94 -1.11 -0.38
N PRO A 19 20.07 -0.56 0.13
CA PRO A 19 21.36 -1.24 0.10
C PRO A 19 21.35 -2.48 1.01
N SER A 20 21.74 -3.64 0.46
CA SER A 20 21.70 -4.93 1.18
C SER A 20 22.64 -5.02 2.39
N PHE A 21 23.64 -4.14 2.47
CA PHE A 21 24.60 -4.07 3.57
C PHE A 21 24.12 -3.22 4.75
N ASN A 22 22.90 -2.65 4.69
CA ASN A 22 22.32 -1.87 5.78
C ASN A 22 20.98 -2.47 6.25
N GLY A 23 20.97 -3.06 7.43
CA GLY A 23 19.78 -3.66 8.02
C GLY A 23 19.43 -5.01 7.42
N SER A 24 18.18 -5.17 6.98
CA SER A 24 17.60 -6.44 6.51
C SER A 24 16.46 -6.18 5.52
N HIS A 25 15.79 -7.24 5.04
CA HIS A 25 14.63 -7.15 4.17
C HIS A 25 13.50 -6.27 4.73
N ILE A 26 13.33 -6.22 6.06
CA ILE A 26 12.33 -5.37 6.73
C ILE A 26 12.62 -3.88 6.47
N HIS A 27 13.89 -3.49 6.50
CA HIS A 27 14.30 -2.10 6.25
C HIS A 27 14.06 -1.71 4.79
N GLY A 28 14.25 -2.66 3.86
CA GLY A 28 13.90 -2.47 2.45
C GLY A 28 12.39 -2.27 2.24
N TYR A 29 11.57 -3.07 2.92
CA TYR A 29 10.11 -2.93 2.91
C TYR A 29 9.68 -1.53 3.40
N ASP A 30 10.17 -1.11 4.56
CA ASP A 30 9.82 0.17 5.17
C ASP A 30 10.20 1.36 4.26
N ALA A 31 11.45 1.36 3.77
CA ALA A 31 11.94 2.41 2.87
C ALA A 31 11.11 2.51 1.58
N MET A 32 10.70 1.38 1.00
CA MET A 32 9.91 1.36 -0.21
C MET A 32 8.46 1.80 0.03
N LEU A 33 7.81 1.31 1.08
CA LEU A 33 6.44 1.69 1.43
C LEU A 33 6.35 3.19 1.73
N LEU A 34 7.30 3.74 2.49
CA LEU A 34 7.39 5.16 2.76
C LEU A 34 7.48 5.97 1.45
N SER A 35 8.35 5.57 0.53
CA SER A 35 8.51 6.26 -0.77
C SER A 35 7.23 6.21 -1.63
N ILE A 36 6.55 5.05 -1.66
CA ILE A 36 5.27 4.89 -2.34
C ILE A 36 4.24 5.87 -1.76
N LEU A 37 4.08 5.90 -0.44
CA LEU A 37 3.10 6.76 0.22
C LEU A 37 3.44 8.24 0.04
N GLN A 38 4.70 8.65 0.18
CA GLN A 38 5.13 10.02 -0.08
C GLN A 38 4.80 10.46 -1.51
N THR A 39 5.04 9.58 -2.49
CA THR A 39 4.74 9.86 -3.90
C THR A 39 3.23 9.98 -4.15
N LEU A 40 2.41 9.10 -3.58
CA LEU A 40 0.97 9.09 -3.83
C LEU A 40 0.20 10.15 -3.05
N THR A 41 0.69 10.54 -1.87
CA THR A 41 0.03 11.50 -0.97
C THR A 41 0.45 12.95 -1.21
N GLU A 42 1.42 13.20 -2.09
CA GLU A 42 1.89 14.55 -2.43
C GLU A 42 0.71 15.43 -2.89
N GLY A 43 0.47 16.53 -2.16
CA GLY A 43 -0.63 17.46 -2.42
C GLY A 43 -2.03 16.91 -2.17
N LYS A 44 -2.18 15.75 -1.52
CA LYS A 44 -3.48 15.11 -1.23
C LYS A 44 -4.06 15.42 0.15
N SER A 45 -3.28 16.06 1.02
CA SER A 45 -3.77 16.50 2.33
C SER A 45 -4.82 17.61 2.15
N VAL A 46 -5.99 17.43 2.77
CA VAL A 46 -7.07 18.42 2.76
C VAL A 46 -7.36 18.83 4.20
N GLU A 47 -7.18 20.11 4.51
CA GLU A 47 -7.37 20.64 5.86
C GLU A 47 -8.78 20.35 6.39
N GLY A 48 -8.87 19.80 7.61
CA GLY A 48 -10.12 19.45 8.27
C GLY A 48 -10.85 18.22 7.70
N ARG A 49 -10.35 17.61 6.61
CA ARG A 49 -10.93 16.38 6.07
C ARG A 49 -10.41 15.16 6.84
N CYS A 50 -11.33 14.29 7.22
CA CYS A 50 -11.04 12.98 7.76
C CYS A 50 -11.92 11.97 7.04
N THR A 51 -11.32 10.97 6.40
CA THR A 51 -12.06 9.89 5.72
C THR A 51 -12.81 9.00 6.71
N GLY A 52 -12.49 9.10 8.00
CA GLY A 52 -12.99 8.21 9.05
C GLY A 52 -12.34 6.82 9.03
N ARG A 53 -11.51 6.53 8.03
CA ARG A 53 -10.87 5.22 7.82
C ARG A 53 -9.62 5.07 8.67
N LEU A 54 -9.38 3.88 9.19
CA LEU A 54 -8.11 3.46 9.77
C LEU A 54 -7.17 2.95 8.67
N ASN A 55 -5.95 3.47 8.60
CA ASN A 55 -4.91 2.86 7.77
C ASN A 55 -4.22 1.76 8.59
N LEU A 56 -4.03 0.58 7.99
CA LEU A 56 -3.27 -0.52 8.56
C LEU A 56 -2.04 -0.79 7.71
N ILE A 57 -0.86 -0.76 8.33
CA ILE A 57 0.39 -1.23 7.74
C ILE A 57 0.72 -2.55 8.43
N ALA A 58 0.63 -3.67 7.70
CA ALA A 58 0.88 -5.00 8.26
C ALA A 58 2.39 -5.30 8.45
N GLY A 59 3.26 -4.42 7.95
CA GLY A 59 4.70 -4.66 7.88
C GLY A 59 5.06 -5.67 6.79
N CYS A 60 6.29 -6.20 6.87
CA CYS A 60 6.80 -7.20 5.94
C CYS A 60 6.23 -8.59 6.28
N ASP A 61 4.90 -8.75 6.16
CA ASP A 61 4.17 -9.99 6.41
C ASP A 61 3.96 -10.77 5.11
N PHE A 62 4.33 -12.05 5.14
CA PHE A 62 4.29 -12.97 4.00
C PHE A 62 3.14 -13.98 4.06
N ASN A 63 2.22 -13.84 5.02
CA ASN A 63 1.07 -14.73 5.16
C ASN A 63 -0.22 -14.05 4.69
N THR A 64 -0.77 -14.47 3.56
CA THR A 64 -2.04 -13.96 3.01
C THR A 64 -3.22 -14.12 3.98
N GLY A 65 -3.19 -15.15 4.84
CA GLY A 65 -4.19 -15.38 5.88
C GLY A 65 -4.23 -14.26 6.93
N ASN A 66 -3.08 -13.66 7.25
CA ASN A 66 -3.03 -12.56 8.22
C ASN A 66 -3.74 -11.31 7.67
N TYR A 67 -3.50 -10.94 6.42
CA TYR A 67 -4.21 -9.82 5.76
C TYR A 67 -5.72 -10.02 5.75
N ARG A 68 -6.18 -11.24 5.44
CA ARG A 68 -7.60 -11.61 5.49
C ARG A 68 -8.17 -11.51 6.89
N GLU A 69 -7.44 -11.95 7.91
CA GLU A 69 -7.89 -11.89 9.29
C GLU A 69 -7.90 -10.46 9.83
N TYR A 70 -6.92 -9.62 9.50
CA TYR A 70 -6.94 -8.21 9.84
C TYR A 70 -8.19 -7.52 9.25
N ALA A 71 -8.47 -7.78 7.97
CA ALA A 71 -9.66 -7.27 7.30
C ALA A 71 -10.96 -7.77 7.96
N HIS A 72 -11.01 -9.06 8.31
CA HIS A 72 -12.13 -9.70 8.99
C HIS A 72 -12.38 -9.06 10.36
N ILE A 73 -11.36 -8.96 11.21
CA ILE A 73 -11.45 -8.31 12.53
C ILE A 73 -11.96 -6.89 12.40
N LEU A 74 -11.33 -6.05 11.57
CA LEU A 74 -11.72 -4.63 11.44
C LEU A 74 -13.17 -4.48 10.95
N LYS A 75 -13.63 -5.39 10.07
CA LYS A 75 -15.01 -5.45 9.61
C LYS A 75 -15.98 -5.83 10.73
N GLU A 76 -15.66 -6.83 11.56
CA GLU A 76 -16.49 -7.22 12.71
C GLU A 76 -16.62 -6.10 13.75
N PHE A 77 -15.56 -5.30 13.93
CA PHE A 77 -15.61 -4.10 14.78
C PHE A 77 -16.32 -2.89 14.12
N GLY A 78 -16.78 -3.01 12.87
CA GLY A 78 -17.41 -1.92 12.14
C GLY A 78 -16.47 -0.74 11.84
N ILE A 79 -15.16 -0.98 11.83
CA ILE A 79 -14.14 0.05 11.57
C ILE A 79 -13.93 0.11 10.06
N PRO A 80 -14.18 1.24 9.38
CA PRO A 80 -13.77 1.37 7.98
C PRO A 80 -12.24 1.46 7.91
N PHE A 81 -11.61 0.73 6.98
CA PHE A 81 -10.15 0.61 6.96
C PHE A 81 -9.54 0.55 5.56
N THR A 82 -8.25 0.88 5.46
CA THR A 82 -7.43 0.69 4.26
C THR A 82 -6.18 -0.08 4.67
N ILE A 83 -5.97 -1.28 4.14
CA ILE A 83 -4.71 -2.01 4.32
C ILE A 83 -3.73 -1.52 3.26
N LEU A 84 -2.60 -0.99 3.70
CA LEU A 84 -1.53 -0.46 2.86
C LEU A 84 -0.54 -1.58 2.54
N ALA A 85 -0.25 -1.75 1.24
CA ALA A 85 0.53 -2.88 0.69
C ALA A 85 -0.13 -4.25 0.94
N ASP A 86 -1.43 -4.36 0.66
CA ASP A 86 -2.15 -5.63 0.72
C ASP A 86 -1.69 -6.60 -0.38
N ILE A 87 -1.25 -7.79 0.03
CA ILE A 87 -0.75 -8.84 -0.86
C ILE A 87 -1.70 -10.04 -0.99
N ALA A 88 -2.83 -10.05 -0.27
CA ALA A 88 -3.68 -11.23 -0.08
C ALA A 88 -4.06 -11.92 -1.39
N GLU A 89 -4.48 -11.14 -2.39
CA GLU A 89 -4.92 -11.67 -3.69
C GLU A 89 -3.75 -11.85 -4.67
N SER A 90 -2.74 -10.98 -4.61
CA SER A 90 -1.56 -11.04 -5.48
C SER A 90 -0.75 -12.34 -5.29
N PHE A 91 -0.76 -12.88 -4.07
CA PHE A 91 -0.07 -14.12 -3.70
C PHE A 91 -1.01 -15.33 -3.58
N ASP A 92 -2.29 -15.19 -3.95
CA ASP A 92 -3.28 -16.27 -3.89
C ASP A 92 -4.29 -16.19 -5.05
N SER A 93 -3.80 -15.90 -6.25
CA SER A 93 -4.62 -15.81 -7.46
C SER A 93 -5.25 -17.17 -7.80
N PRO A 94 -6.50 -17.21 -8.31
CA PRO A 94 -7.18 -18.47 -8.61
C PRO A 94 -6.52 -19.22 -9.77
N CYS A 95 -6.56 -20.56 -9.71
CA CYS A 95 -6.16 -21.44 -10.81
C CYS A 95 -7.39 -21.78 -11.68
N ASP A 96 -7.88 -20.79 -12.43
CA ASP A 96 -9.09 -20.90 -13.27
C ASP A 96 -8.79 -21.12 -14.78
N GLY A 97 -7.52 -21.32 -15.13
CA GLY A 97 -7.05 -21.45 -16.52
C GLY A 97 -6.65 -20.11 -17.15
N SER A 98 -6.84 -18.98 -16.47
CA SER A 98 -6.35 -17.66 -16.87
C SER A 98 -5.21 -17.21 -15.96
N TYR A 99 -4.20 -16.53 -16.54
CA TYR A 99 -3.11 -15.94 -15.76
C TYR A 99 -3.45 -14.50 -15.35
N HIS A 100 -3.66 -14.30 -14.06
CA HIS A 100 -3.95 -12.99 -13.47
C HIS A 100 -2.65 -12.34 -12.98
N VAL A 101 -2.10 -11.40 -13.74
CA VAL A 101 -0.78 -10.80 -13.44
C VAL A 101 -0.81 -9.89 -12.19
N TYR A 102 -1.91 -9.13 -12.01
CA TYR A 102 -2.04 -8.14 -10.92
C TYR A 102 -3.41 -8.24 -10.23
N PRO A 103 -3.71 -9.32 -9.48
CA PRO A 103 -4.96 -9.44 -8.75
C PRO A 103 -4.90 -8.70 -7.42
N GLY A 104 -5.97 -7.94 -7.14
CA GLY A 104 -6.17 -7.18 -5.90
C GLY A 104 -5.15 -6.08 -5.66
N GLY A 105 -4.67 -5.99 -4.42
CA GLY A 105 -3.76 -4.94 -3.96
C GLY A 105 -4.47 -3.66 -3.51
N THR A 106 -3.74 -2.82 -2.77
CA THR A 106 -4.22 -1.50 -2.36
C THR A 106 -4.38 -0.61 -3.60
N LYS A 107 -5.57 -0.04 -3.81
CA LYS A 107 -5.80 0.89 -4.92
C LYS A 107 -4.97 2.17 -4.73
N LEU A 108 -4.50 2.74 -5.84
CA LEU A 108 -3.71 3.97 -5.82
C LEU A 108 -4.49 5.14 -5.18
N ASP A 109 -5.78 5.26 -5.46
CA ASP A 109 -6.63 6.30 -4.86
C ASP A 109 -6.79 6.13 -3.34
N ASP A 110 -6.97 4.89 -2.86
CA ASP A 110 -7.07 4.61 -1.42
C ASP A 110 -5.74 4.89 -0.70
N ALA A 111 -4.62 4.54 -1.32
CA ALA A 111 -3.28 4.84 -0.80
C ALA A 111 -2.99 6.35 -0.81
N ALA A 112 -3.37 7.07 -1.88
CA ALA A 112 -3.23 8.52 -1.97
C ALA A 112 -4.10 9.24 -0.93
N ASP A 113 -5.29 8.72 -0.64
CA ASP A 113 -6.21 9.29 0.33
C ASP A 113 -5.90 8.92 1.80
N SER A 114 -4.95 8.01 2.01
CA SER A 114 -4.54 7.56 3.35
C SER A 114 -4.03 8.69 4.24
N ILE A 115 -3.48 9.78 3.65
CA ILE A 115 -3.05 10.98 4.38
C ILE A 115 -4.21 11.68 5.10
N ASN A 116 -5.44 11.50 4.61
CA ASN A 116 -6.66 12.01 5.22
C ASN A 116 -7.34 10.97 6.15
N GLY A 117 -6.66 9.87 6.45
CA GLY A 117 -7.12 8.82 7.37
C GLY A 117 -7.32 9.33 8.79
N LYS A 118 -8.17 8.63 9.56
CA LYS A 118 -8.42 8.97 10.97
C LYS A 118 -7.21 8.65 11.86
N ALA A 119 -6.55 7.55 11.57
CA ALA A 119 -5.36 7.07 12.28
C ALA A 119 -4.61 6.07 11.40
N THR A 120 -3.34 5.81 11.74
CA THR A 120 -2.55 4.75 11.15
C THR A 120 -2.03 3.85 12.26
N ILE A 121 -2.19 2.53 12.10
CA ILE A 121 -1.57 1.51 12.96
C ILE A 121 -0.55 0.75 12.11
N SER A 122 0.64 0.54 12.68
CA SER A 122 1.77 -0.19 12.08
C SER A 122 2.34 -1.19 13.07
#